data_AF-A0AA88LSW4-F1
#
_entry.id   AF-A0AA88LSW4-F1
#
_cell.length_a   1.000
_cell.length_b   1.000
_cell.length_c   1.000
_cell.angle_alpha   90.00
_cell.angle_beta   90.00
_cell.angle_gamma   90.00
#
_symmetry.space_group_name_H-M   'P 1'
#
loop_
_entity.id
_entity.type
_entity.pdbx_description
1 polymer ?
#
loop_
_entity_poly.entity_id
_entity_poly.type
_entity_poly.pdbx_seq_one_letter_code
_entity_poly.pdbx_strand_id
1 'polypeptide(L)'
;MDFKFLLLILCITFTAVQGFKPPCCIATVLIGRGMLRKVEKFTIQKVNCRCDIIALVLYVKGKRYCAPVKQKKLLQKLRPTLKEQEDI
;
A
#
# COMPACT_ATOMS: atom_id res chain seq x y z
N MET A 1 39.85 12.71 -1.71
CA MET A 1 38.45 12.22 -1.71
C MET A 1 37.59 13.32 -2.29
N ASP A 2 37.06 13.10 -3.49
CA ASP A 2 36.34 14.12 -4.25
C ASP A 2 34.96 14.43 -3.66
N PHE A 3 34.79 15.64 -3.12
CA PHE A 3 33.52 16.15 -2.58
C PHE A 3 32.36 16.05 -3.56
N LYS A 4 32.63 16.13 -4.87
CA LYS A 4 31.63 15.98 -5.93
C LYS A 4 30.98 14.59 -5.94
N PHE A 5 31.76 13.54 -5.71
CA PHE A 5 31.23 12.17 -5.68
C PHE A 5 30.44 11.92 -4.40
N LEU A 6 30.87 12.48 -3.26
CA LEU A 6 30.12 12.43 -2.01
C LEU A 6 28.75 13.12 -2.13
N LEU A 7 28.68 14.28 -2.80
CA LEU A 7 27.44 14.99 -3.07
C LEU A 7 26.49 14.20 -3.98
N LEU A 8 27.01 13.53 -5.01
CA LEU A 8 26.20 12.70 -5.90
C LEU A 8 25.62 11.49 -5.17
N ILE A 9 26.43 10.80 -4.35
CA ILE A 9 25.97 9.66 -3.54
C ILE A 9 24.91 10.10 -2.53
N LEU A 10 25.10 11.27 -1.88
CA LEU A 10 24.12 11.83 -0.96
C LEU A 10 22.79 12.16 -1.68
N CYS A 11 22.84 12.77 -2.86
CA CYS A 11 21.62 13.09 -3.62
C CYS A 11 20.86 11.83 -4.08
N ILE A 12 21.57 10.79 -4.55
CA ILE A 12 20.94 9.53 -5.00
C ILE A 12 20.30 8.81 -3.81
N THR A 13 20.99 8.75 -2.67
CA THR A 13 20.44 8.14 -1.46
C THR A 13 19.26 8.93 -0.92
N PHE A 14 19.32 10.25 -0.88
CA PHE A 14 18.24 11.11 -0.36
C PHE A 14 16.97 11.05 -1.22
N THR A 15 17.12 11.07 -2.54
CA THR A 15 15.99 10.95 -3.49
C THR A 15 15.34 9.56 -3.44
N ALA A 16 16.10 8.51 -3.13
CA ALA A 16 15.55 7.16 -2.91
C ALA A 16 14.67 7.07 -1.66
N VAL A 17 14.95 7.84 -0.60
CA VAL A 17 14.16 7.79 0.66
C VAL A 17 12.86 8.59 0.58
N GLN A 18 12.84 9.67 -0.20
CA GLN A 18 11.69 10.59 -0.28
C GLN A 18 10.50 10.05 -1.10
N GLY A 19 10.68 8.95 -1.85
CA GLY A 19 9.62 8.27 -2.60
C GLY A 19 8.85 7.20 -1.81
N PHE A 20 9.19 6.97 -0.53
CA PHE A 20 8.61 5.89 0.26
C PHE A 20 7.23 6.30 0.80
N LYS A 21 6.17 6.03 0.03
CA LYS A 21 4.79 5.97 0.58
C LYS A 21 4.87 5.22 1.91
N PRO A 22 4.27 5.72 3.01
CA PRO A 22 4.35 5.04 4.29
C PRO A 22 3.92 3.59 4.07
N PRO A 23 4.74 2.61 4.48
CA PRO A 23 4.47 1.20 4.20
C PRO A 23 3.17 0.77 4.87
N CYS A 24 2.72 1.51 5.89
CA CYS A 24 1.57 1.22 6.70
C CYS A 24 0.40 2.19 6.44
N CYS A 25 -0.81 1.65 6.46
CA CYS A 25 -2.05 2.38 6.69
C CYS A 25 -2.10 2.84 8.15
N ILE A 26 -2.43 4.11 8.35
CA ILE A 26 -2.63 4.73 9.67
C ILE A 26 -4.12 4.79 10.03
N ALA A 27 -4.98 4.95 9.02
CA ALA A 27 -6.42 4.96 9.16
C ALA A 27 -7.09 4.14 8.05
N THR A 28 -8.34 3.73 8.28
CA THR A 28 -9.14 3.01 7.29
C THR A 28 -10.41 3.78 6.96
N VAL A 29 -10.83 3.73 5.70
CA VAL A 29 -12.05 4.37 5.21
C VAL A 29 -12.91 3.34 4.47
N LEU A 30 -14.23 3.48 4.59
CA LEU A 30 -15.15 2.59 3.87
C LEU A 30 -15.09 2.87 2.38
N ILE A 31 -14.71 1.87 1.60
CA ILE A 31 -14.64 1.96 0.15
C ILE A 31 -15.97 1.52 -0.46
N GLY A 32 -16.53 2.38 -1.31
CA GLY A 32 -17.79 2.11 -1.99
C GLY A 32 -17.71 0.97 -3.00
N ARG A 33 -18.85 0.31 -3.26
CA ARG A 33 -18.96 -0.83 -4.19
C ARG A 33 -18.40 -0.53 -5.58
N GLY A 34 -18.63 0.67 -6.10
CA GLY A 34 -18.13 1.08 -7.42
C GLY A 34 -16.60 1.11 -7.50
N MET A 35 -15.92 1.45 -6.40
CA MET A 35 -14.46 1.44 -6.33
C MET A 35 -13.91 0.03 -6.11
N LEU A 36 -14.57 -0.79 -5.28
CA LEU A 36 -14.20 -2.19 -5.07
C LEU A 36 -14.19 -2.98 -6.38
N ARG A 37 -15.12 -2.67 -7.29
CA ARG A 37 -15.14 -3.25 -8.65
C ARG A 37 -13.95 -2.82 -9.50
N LYS A 38 -13.21 -1.77 -9.17
CA LYS A 38 -12.04 -1.29 -9.92
C LYS A 38 -10.71 -1.68 -9.27
N VAL A 39 -10.75 -2.44 -8.18
CA VAL A 39 -9.55 -2.95 -7.51
C VAL A 39 -8.82 -3.88 -8.46
N GLU A 40 -7.52 -3.65 -8.60
CA GLU A 40 -6.60 -4.46 -9.40
C GLU A 40 -5.90 -5.48 -8.52
N LYS A 41 -5.50 -5.06 -7.31
CA LYS A 41 -4.79 -5.88 -6.32
C LYS A 41 -5.22 -5.51 -4.91
N PHE A 42 -5.14 -6.45 -3.98
CA PHE A 42 -5.27 -6.17 -2.56
C PHE A 42 -4.22 -6.93 -1.75
N THR A 43 -3.85 -6.36 -0.61
CA THR A 43 -3.00 -7.00 0.40
C THR A 43 -3.63 -6.80 1.78
N ILE A 44 -3.36 -7.70 2.72
CA ILE A 44 -3.72 -7.50 4.13
C ILE A 44 -2.50 -7.01 4.89
N GLN A 45 -2.60 -5.80 5.40
CA GLN A 45 -1.67 -5.31 6.41
C GLN A 45 -2.04 -5.93 7.76
N LYS A 46 -1.12 -6.71 8.31
CA LYS A 46 -1.17 -7.21 9.69
C LYS A 46 -0.47 -6.24 10.63
N VAL A 47 -0.83 -6.29 11.90
CA VAL A 47 -0.10 -5.57 12.95
C VAL A 47 1.27 -6.23 13.12
N ASN A 48 2.32 -5.42 13.17
CA ASN A 48 3.69 -5.86 13.41
C ASN A 48 4.49 -4.70 14.06
N CYS A 49 5.80 -4.86 14.25
CA CYS A 49 6.64 -3.81 14.87
C CYS A 49 6.72 -2.49 14.06
N ARG A 50 6.19 -2.45 12.83
CA ARG A 50 6.21 -1.28 11.94
C ARG A 50 4.83 -0.68 11.70
N CYS A 51 3.77 -1.48 11.79
CA CYS A 51 2.39 -1.09 11.51
C CYS A 51 1.49 -1.41 12.71
N ASP A 52 0.82 -0.39 13.25
CA ASP A 52 0.03 -0.51 14.48
C ASP A 52 -1.42 -0.97 14.26
N ILE A 53 -1.90 -0.97 13.02
CA ILE A 53 -3.28 -1.33 12.69
C ILE A 53 -3.37 -2.43 11.63
N ILE A 54 -4.43 -3.24 11.74
CA ILE A 54 -4.82 -4.19 10.71
C ILE A 54 -5.66 -3.47 9.65
N ALA A 55 -5.26 -3.55 8.39
CA ALA A 55 -5.96 -2.87 7.29
C ALA A 55 -6.00 -3.73 6.02
N LEU A 56 -7.08 -3.59 5.25
CA LEU A 56 -7.16 -4.09 3.88
C LEU A 56 -6.62 -3.00 2.95
N VAL A 57 -5.48 -3.26 2.33
CA VAL A 57 -4.86 -2.33 1.39
C VAL A 57 -5.35 -2.66 -0.01
N LEU A 58 -5.91 -1.68 -0.69
CA LEU A 58 -6.49 -1.81 -2.02
C LEU A 58 -5.69 -0.96 -3.02
N TYR A 59 -5.39 -1.54 -4.18
CA TYR A 59 -4.77 -0.84 -5.29
C TYR A 59 -5.78 -0.64 -6.41
N VAL A 60 -6.02 0.61 -6.75
CA VAL A 60 -6.94 1.03 -7.83
C VAL A 60 -6.21 2.04 -8.69
N LYS A 61 -5.95 1.72 -9.96
CA LYS A 61 -5.26 2.61 -10.92
C LYS A 61 -3.95 3.19 -10.37
N GLY A 62 -3.10 2.34 -9.79
CA GLY A 62 -1.83 2.74 -9.18
C GLY A 62 -1.93 3.56 -7.87
N LYS A 63 -3.16 3.83 -7.38
CA LYS A 63 -3.39 4.49 -6.08
C LYS A 63 -3.67 3.45 -5.00
N ARG A 64 -3.11 3.69 -3.82
CA ARG A 64 -3.25 2.86 -2.61
C ARG A 64 -4.38 3.43 -1.75
N TYR A 65 -5.27 2.58 -1.28
CA TYR A 65 -6.37 2.93 -0.38
C TYR A 65 -6.40 1.97 0.81
N CYS A 66 -6.73 2.48 1.99
CA CYS A 66 -6.79 1.72 3.22
C CYS A 66 -8.25 1.52 3.62
N ALA A 67 -8.69 0.26 3.65
CA ALA A 67 -10.06 -0.14 3.95
C ALA A 67 -10.11 -1.01 5.20
N PRO A 68 -11.26 -1.06 5.92
CA PRO A 68 -11.45 -2.03 6.99
C PRO A 68 -11.42 -3.46 6.45
N VAL A 69 -10.78 -4.38 7.18
CA VAL A 69 -10.69 -5.81 6.81
C VAL A 69 -12.07 -6.45 6.58
N LYS A 70 -13.11 -5.95 7.26
CA LYS A 70 -14.51 -6.36 7.07
C LYS A 70 -14.97 -6.26 5.61
N GLN A 71 -14.40 -5.34 4.83
CA GLN A 71 -14.72 -5.17 3.40
C GLN A 71 -14.10 -6.25 2.49
N LYS A 72 -13.19 -7.11 2.99
CA LYS A 72 -12.61 -8.23 2.22
C LYS A 72 -13.69 -9.15 1.66
N LYS A 73 -14.69 -9.50 2.48
CA LYS A 73 -15.81 -10.36 2.05
C LYS A 73 -16.59 -9.74 0.89
N LEU A 74 -16.81 -8.42 0.93
CA LEU A 74 -17.50 -7.70 -0.13
C LEU A 74 -16.64 -7.60 -1.40
N LEU A 75 -15.33 -7.36 -1.24
CA LEU A 75 -14.39 -7.37 -2.35
C LEU A 75 -14.38 -8.73 -3.06
N GLN A 76 -14.25 -9.84 -2.32
CA GLN A 76 -14.25 -11.20 -2.88
C GLN A 76 -15.56 -11.54 -3.60
N LYS A 77 -16.71 -11.10 -3.07
CA LYS A 77 -18.00 -11.25 -3.77
C LYS A 77 -18.06 -10.47 -5.09
N LEU A 78 -17.48 -9.27 -5.14
CA LEU A 78 -17.50 -8.42 -6.34
C LEU A 78 -16.40 -8.76 -7.35
N ARG A 79 -15.30 -9.34 -6.88
CA ARG A 79 -14.09 -9.68 -7.65
C ARG A 79 -13.56 -11.04 -7.20
N PRO A 80 -14.25 -12.15 -7.54
CA PRO A 80 -13.90 -13.49 -7.06
C PRO A 80 -12.58 -14.02 -7.63
N THR A 81 -12.15 -13.53 -8.79
CA THR A 81 -10.89 -13.92 -9.44
C THR A 81 -9.66 -13.19 -8.90
N LEU A 82 -9.86 -12.20 -8.03
CA LEU A 82 -8.78 -11.36 -7.54
C LEU A 82 -8.06 -12.07 -6.38
N LYS A 83 -6.75 -12.28 -6.54
CA LYS A 83 -5.91 -12.93 -5.53
C LYS A 83 -5.29 -11.89 -4.60
N GLU A 84 -5.08 -12.30 -3.36
CA GLU A 84 -4.29 -11.54 -2.40
C GLU A 84 -2.85 -11.53 -2.90
N GLN A 85 -2.27 -10.34 -3.08
CA GLN A 85 -0.87 -10.22 -3.45
C GLN A 85 -0.04 -10.12 -2.17
N GLU A 86 1.00 -10.92 -2.04
CA GLU A 86 1.94 -10.83 -0.92
C GLU A 86 3.08 -9.91 -1.40
N ASP A 87 3.21 -8.73 -0.79
CA ASP A 87 4.35 -7.85 -1.04
C ASP A 87 5.58 -8.49 -0.33
N ILE A 88 6.45 -9.14 -1.11
CA ILE A 88 7.71 -9.78 -0.69
C ILE A 88 8.77 -8.72 -0.39
#